data_AF-A0A2L2YRK4-F1
#
_entry.id   AF-A0A2L2YRK4-F1
#
_cell.length_a   1.000
_cell.length_b   1.000
_cell.length_c   1.000
_cell.angle_alpha   90.00
_cell.angle_beta   90.00
_cell.angle_gamma   90.00
#
_symmetry.space_group_name_H-M   'P 1'
#
loop_
_entity.id
_entity.type
_entity.pdbx_description
1 polymer ?
#
loop_
_entity_poly.entity_id
_entity_poly.type
_entity_poly.pdbx_seq_one_letter_code
_entity_poly.pdbx_strand_id
1 'polypeptide(L)' 'MRLLFASVLCVFIYAVFAEDCPQGLCPSSQTCCKGPSEGLYGCCPAPNAVCCTDGYHCCPQNTVCTLAAGTCDNQ' A
#
# COMPACT_ATOMS: atom_id res chain seq x y z
N MET A 1 13.98 -13.44 -33.00
CA MET A 1 13.00 -13.72 -31.93
C MET A 1 13.67 -14.35 -30.68
N ARG A 2 14.78 -13.80 -30.18
CA ARG A 2 15.46 -14.26 -28.94
C ARG A 2 15.87 -13.10 -28.00
N LEU A 3 15.72 -11.86 -28.46
CA LEU A 3 16.07 -10.64 -27.72
C LEU A 3 14.86 -9.96 -27.05
N LEU A 4 13.63 -10.29 -27.48
CA LEU A 4 12.40 -9.73 -26.90
C LEU A 4 12.01 -10.40 -25.57
N PHE A 5 12.41 -11.66 -25.33
CA PHE A 5 12.07 -12.36 -24.08
C PHE A 5 12.88 -11.86 -22.89
N ALA A 6 14.14 -11.44 -23.10
CA ALA A 6 14.99 -10.91 -22.03
C ALA A 6 14.53 -9.52 -21.56
N SER A 7 14.13 -8.64 -22.48
CA SER A 7 13.56 -7.34 -22.14
C SER A 7 12.18 -7.45 -21.52
N VAL A 8 11.33 -8.36 -22.00
CA VAL A 8 10.00 -8.62 -21.40
C VAL A 8 10.15 -9.21 -19.99
N LEU A 9 10.98 -10.24 -19.77
CA LEU A 9 11.26 -10.74 -18.42
C LEU A 9 11.82 -9.66 -17.49
N CYS A 10 12.77 -8.83 -17.95
CA CYS A 10 13.23 -7.69 -17.14
C CYS A 10 12.10 -6.73 -16.81
N VAL A 11 11.27 -6.33 -17.78
CA VAL A 11 10.14 -5.42 -17.55
C VAL A 11 9.12 -6.02 -16.58
N PHE A 12 8.81 -7.31 -16.69
CA PHE A 12 7.94 -8.02 -15.75
C PHE A 12 8.58 -8.17 -14.36
N ILE A 13 9.90 -8.38 -14.27
CA ILE A 13 10.64 -8.45 -12.99
C ILE A 13 10.70 -7.05 -12.34
N TYR A 14 11.02 -5.99 -13.08
CA TYR A 14 11.12 -4.61 -12.55
C TYR A 14 9.76 -4.00 -12.21
N ALA A 15 8.71 -4.28 -12.99
CA ALA A 15 7.35 -3.79 -12.72
C ALA A 15 6.67 -4.52 -11.54
N VAL A 16 7.17 -5.68 -11.12
CA VAL A 16 6.70 -6.42 -9.93
C VAL A 16 7.29 -5.86 -8.62
N PHE A 17 8.27 -4.95 -8.68
CA PHE A 17 8.93 -4.35 -7.49
C PHE A 17 8.60 -2.86 -7.25
N ALA A 18 7.58 -2.30 -7.88
CA ALA A 18 7.02 -1.06 -7.38
C ALA A 18 6.15 -1.40 -6.16
N GLU A 19 6.05 -0.50 -5.17
CA GLU A 19 5.10 -0.55 -4.04
C GLU A 19 5.65 -0.92 -2.64
N ASP A 20 6.96 -0.97 -2.44
CA ASP A 20 7.48 -0.90 -1.09
C ASP A 20 7.49 0.56 -0.61
N CYS A 21 6.83 0.80 0.54
CA CYS A 21 6.90 2.06 1.24
C CYS A 21 8.35 2.57 1.30
N PRO A 22 8.63 3.85 1.00
CA PRO A 22 9.97 4.39 1.09
C PRO A 22 10.59 4.03 2.44
N GLN A 23 11.76 3.37 2.42
CA GLN A 23 12.39 2.90 3.65
C GLN A 23 12.64 4.07 4.61
N GLY A 24 12.14 3.95 5.84
CA GLY A 24 12.25 5.01 6.85
C GLY A 24 11.18 6.10 6.79
N LEU A 25 10.16 5.99 5.92
CA LEU A 25 9.02 6.92 5.92
C LEU A 25 8.23 6.81 7.24
N CYS A 26 7.94 5.58 7.65
CA CYS A 26 7.20 5.29 8.88
C CYS A 26 8.10 4.49 9.84
N PRO A 27 8.04 4.74 11.15
CA PRO A 27 8.67 3.88 12.15
C PRO A 27 8.00 2.49 12.15
N SER A 28 8.70 1.47 12.65
CA SER A 28 8.21 0.08 12.68
C SER A 28 6.93 -0.12 13.50
N SER A 29 6.55 0.83 14.35
CA SER A 29 5.30 0.83 15.12
C SER A 29 4.11 1.38 14.33
N GLN A 30 4.33 1.86 13.11
CA GLN A 30 3.33 2.43 12.22
C GLN A 30 3.17 1.59 10.98
N THR A 31 2.01 1.70 10.35
CA THR A 31 1.74 1.02 9.08
C THR A 31 1.84 2.00 7.95
N CYS A 32 2.60 1.66 6.92
CA CYS A 32 2.67 2.49 5.74
C CYS A 32 1.53 2.15 4.78
N CYS A 33 0.78 3.17 4.39
CA CYS A 33 -0.31 3.07 3.44
C CYS A 33 0.02 3.91 2.21
N LYS A 34 -0.43 3.43 1.04
CA LYS A 34 -0.41 4.25 -0.16
C LYS A 34 -1.42 5.36 -0.04
N GLY A 35 -1.02 6.53 -0.50
CA GLY A 35 -1.87 7.69 -0.61
C GLY A 35 -2.87 7.57 -1.78
N PRO A 36 -3.66 8.63 -2.00
CA PRO A 36 -4.66 8.72 -3.08
C PRO A 36 -4.07 8.70 -4.50
N SER A 37 -2.77 8.96 -4.64
CA SER A 37 -2.07 9.02 -5.92
C SER A 37 -0.82 8.15 -5.91
N GLU A 38 -0.42 7.67 -7.08
CA GLU A 38 0.80 6.87 -7.23
C GLU A 38 2.03 7.61 -6.68
N GLY A 39 2.86 6.89 -5.91
CA GLY A 39 4.06 7.44 -5.29
C GLY A 39 3.81 8.27 -4.03
N LEU A 40 2.56 8.55 -3.65
CA LEU A 40 2.24 9.11 -2.34
C LEU A 40 2.10 7.99 -1.32
N TYR A 41 2.60 8.25 -0.11
CA TYR A 41 2.55 7.34 1.01
C TYR A 41 2.25 8.11 2.29
N GLY A 42 1.54 7.49 3.22
CA GLY A 42 1.21 8.02 4.53
C GLY A 42 1.44 6.97 5.61
N CYS A 43 1.61 7.43 6.84
CA CYS A 43 1.84 6.55 7.99
C CYS A 43 0.62 6.53 8.89
N CYS A 44 0.07 5.35 9.11
CA CYS A 44 -0.99 5.12 10.08
C CYS A 44 -0.38 4.87 11.47
N PRO A 45 -0.94 5.46 12.53
CA PRO A 45 -0.34 5.42 13.87
C PRO A 45 -0.32 4.03 14.50
N ALA A 46 -1.17 3.11 14.03
CA ALA A 46 -1.25 1.75 14.54
C ALA A 46 -0.38 0.78 13.71
N PRO A 47 0.27 -0.19 14.35
CA PRO A 47 0.91 -1.30 13.63
C PRO A 47 -0.16 -2.23 13.05
N ASN A 48 0.10 -2.81 11.88
CA ASN A 48 -0.82 -3.68 11.15
C ASN A 48 -2.21 -3.06 10.88
N ALA A 49 -2.24 -1.75 10.64
CA ALA A 49 -3.47 -1.05 10.26
C ALA A 49 -3.91 -1.46 8.85
N VAL A 50 -5.22 -1.46 8.63
CA VAL A 50 -5.81 -1.67 7.32
C VAL A 50 -5.88 -0.33 6.59
N CYS A 51 -5.21 -0.24 5.44
CA CYS A 51 -5.27 0.93 4.58
C CYS A 51 -6.61 0.96 3.83
N CYS A 52 -7.35 2.04 3.95
CA CYS A 52 -8.57 2.20 3.18
C CYS A 52 -8.24 2.54 1.71
N THR A 53 -9.16 2.22 0.79
CA THR A 53 -8.91 2.38 -0.66
C THR A 53 -8.90 3.83 -1.13
N ASP A 54 -9.28 4.77 -0.28
CA ASP A 54 -9.19 6.20 -0.54
C ASP A 54 -7.79 6.77 -0.29
N GLY A 55 -6.91 6.02 0.39
CA GLY A 55 -5.52 6.40 0.66
C GLY A 55 -5.37 7.52 1.70
N TYR A 56 -6.45 7.93 2.37
CA TYR A 56 -6.42 8.95 3.42
C TYR A 56 -6.75 8.39 4.81
N HIS A 57 -7.58 7.34 4.87
CA HIS A 57 -8.02 6.75 6.12
C HIS A 57 -7.34 5.41 6.39
N CYS A 58 -7.19 5.12 7.67
CA CYS A 58 -6.70 3.84 8.15
C CYS A 58 -7.63 3.30 9.21
N CYS A 59 -7.79 1.99 9.22
CA CYS A 59 -8.55 1.28 10.24
C CYS A 59 -7.63 0.36 11.06
N PRO A 60 -7.99 0.03 12.31
CA PRO A 60 -7.22 -0.90 13.13
C PRO A 60 -7.19 -2.31 12.51
N GLN A 61 -6.28 -3.16 12.99
CA GLN A 61 -6.22 -4.56 12.57
C GLN A 61 -7.59 -5.25 12.74
N ASN A 62 -7.89 -6.22 11.85
CA ASN A 62 -9.15 -7.00 11.86
C ASN A 62 -10.44 -6.19 11.61
N THR A 63 -10.33 -5.01 11.00
CA THR A 63 -11.51 -4.24 10.59
C THR A 63 -11.51 -3.98 9.09
N VAL A 64 -12.69 -3.70 8.55
CA VAL A 64 -12.93 -3.37 7.15
C VAL A 64 -13.31 -1.91 7.05
N CYS A 65 -12.64 -1.19 6.15
CA CYS A 65 -12.98 0.20 5.87
C CYS A 65 -14.31 0.29 5.10
N THR A 66 -15.35 0.81 5.74
CA THR A 66 -16.61 1.17 5.09
C THR A 66 -16.58 2.65 4.73
N LEU A 67 -15.96 2.99 3.60
CA LEU A 67 -15.81 4.39 3.15
C LEU A 67 -17.14 5.13 2.99
N ALA A 68 -18.21 4.44 2.58
CA ALA A 68 -19.54 5.05 2.43
C ALA A 68 -20.11 5.56 3.76
N ALA A 69 -19.75 4.93 4.88
CA ALA A 69 -20.17 5.30 6.22
C ALA A 69 -19.07 6.03 7.02
N GLY A 70 -17.83 6.07 6.49
CA GLY A 70 -16.67 6.59 7.20
C GLY A 70 -16.32 5.78 8.45
N THR A 71 -16.66 4.49 8.48
CA THR A 71 -16.51 3.61 9.65
C THR A 71 -15.52 2.48 9.39
N CYS A 72 -14.97 1.96 10.48
CA CYS A 72 -14.18 0.73 10.49
C CYS A 72 -15.05 -0.36 11.14
N ASP A 73 -15.58 -1.28 10.35
CA ASP A 73 -16.44 -2.34 10.84
C ASP A 73 -15.62 -3.59 11.19
N ASN A 74 -15.91 -4.21 12.32
CA ASN A 74 -15.27 -5.47 12.69
C ASN A 74 -15.84 -6.58 11.81
N GLN A 75 -14.98 -7.35 11.16
CA GLN A 75 -15.37 -8.48 10.30
C GLN A 75 -15.61 -9.76 11.11
#